data_AF-A0A7J8MNN7-F1
#
_entry.id   AF-A0A7J8MNN7-F1
#
_cell.length_a   1.000
_cell.length_b   1.000
_cell.length_c   1.000
_cell.angle_alpha   90.00
_cell.angle_beta   90.00
_cell.angle_gamma   90.00
#
_symmetry.space_group_name_H-M   'P 1'
#
loop_
_entity.id
_entity.type
_entity.pdbx_description
1 polymer ?
#
loop_
_entity_poly.entity_id
_entity_poly.type
_entity_poly.pdbx_seq_one_letter_code
_entity_poly.pdbx_strand_id
1 'polypeptide(L)'
;MAAFIFFVTLFMLMASTPRADAAQISAAALLLRVDQLGKGDYEKIQDAIDAVPSDNRKVVFILVEPGIYNEKIAVPADKPFITLSGSKPNGTIITGSDSGNIFESATFTMLASDFVGRYLTIQNTYGPGAKVVALWVSGNRTAFFGCRILSYQDTLLDDTGRHYYNNCYIEGAVDFIFGNSTSLFERCYLHTLSEGGASIIAQRRESPSEKTGFIFQGCKITGVKTIVLGRPWGPYSKVIFALTYMSSVILP
;
A
#
# COMPACT_ATOMS: atom_id res chain seq x y z
N MET A 1 66.21 -48.61 -11.30
CA MET A 1 66.10 -47.66 -10.18
C MET A 1 64.64 -47.46 -9.88
N ALA A 2 64.24 -47.75 -8.65
CA ALA A 2 62.86 -47.81 -8.18
C ALA A 2 62.20 -46.42 -8.16
N ALA A 3 60.88 -46.38 -8.43
CA ALA A 3 60.02 -45.31 -7.96
C ALA A 3 58.66 -45.91 -7.58
N PHE A 4 58.43 -45.97 -6.27
CA PHE A 4 57.17 -46.32 -5.61
C PHE A 4 56.10 -45.26 -5.93
N ILE A 5 54.91 -45.68 -6.34
CA ILE A 5 53.72 -44.81 -6.42
C ILE A 5 52.71 -45.37 -5.42
N PHE A 6 52.29 -44.53 -4.47
CA PHE A 6 51.29 -44.84 -3.44
C PHE A 6 50.21 -43.75 -3.46
N PHE A 7 48.94 -44.19 -3.58
CA PHE A 7 47.68 -43.58 -3.13
C PHE A 7 47.22 -42.28 -3.84
N VAL A 8 45.93 -42.03 -4.10
CA VAL A 8 44.73 -42.17 -3.26
C VAL A 8 43.49 -42.37 -4.16
N THR A 9 42.70 -43.41 -3.95
CA THR A 9 41.33 -43.50 -4.50
C THR A 9 40.37 -42.70 -3.62
N LEU A 10 39.92 -41.54 -4.11
CA LEU A 10 38.88 -40.72 -3.47
C LEU A 10 37.51 -41.36 -3.73
N PHE A 11 36.96 -42.05 -2.74
CA PHE A 11 35.59 -42.57 -2.78
C PHE A 11 34.62 -41.42 -2.43
N MET A 12 34.02 -40.78 -3.44
CA MET A 12 32.92 -39.84 -3.21
C MET A 12 31.68 -40.62 -2.77
N LEU A 13 31.33 -40.56 -1.48
CA LEU A 13 29.98 -40.87 -1.02
C LEU A 13 29.03 -39.80 -1.57
N MET A 14 28.25 -40.14 -2.59
CA MET A 14 27.04 -39.38 -2.91
C MET A 14 26.03 -39.61 -1.79
N ALA A 15 25.96 -38.69 -0.83
CA ALA A 15 24.82 -38.60 0.06
C ALA A 15 23.62 -38.11 -0.78
N SER A 16 22.73 -39.02 -1.15
CA SER A 16 21.44 -38.67 -1.73
C SER A 16 20.62 -37.96 -0.65
N THR A 17 20.61 -36.63 -0.68
CA THR A 17 19.67 -35.86 0.12
C THR A 17 18.25 -36.22 -0.32
N PRO A 18 17.37 -36.67 0.59
CA PRO A 18 15.99 -36.91 0.22
C PRO A 18 15.39 -35.60 -0.29
N ARG A 19 14.89 -35.65 -1.52
CA ARG A 19 14.12 -34.57 -2.13
C ARG A 19 12.92 -34.36 -1.22
N ALA A 20 12.90 -33.22 -0.52
CA ALA A 20 11.71 -32.82 0.23
C ALA A 20 10.57 -32.76 -0.78
N ASP A 21 9.60 -33.66 -0.62
CA ASP A 21 8.33 -33.57 -1.33
C ASP A 21 7.77 -32.18 -1.02
N ALA A 22 7.65 -31.37 -2.07
CA ALA A 22 6.87 -30.15 -2.01
C ALA A 22 5.42 -30.59 -1.79
N ALA A 23 5.05 -30.75 -0.53
CA ALA A 23 3.67 -30.89 -0.13
C ALA A 23 2.93 -29.66 -0.71
N GLN A 24 2.08 -29.95 -1.68
CA GLN A 24 1.21 -28.99 -2.35
C GLN A 24 0.27 -28.39 -1.30
N ILE A 25 0.70 -27.31 -0.63
CA ILE A 25 -0.20 -26.45 0.14
C ILE A 25 -0.96 -25.60 -0.89
N SER A 26 -1.88 -26.22 -1.61
CA SER A 26 -3.00 -25.47 -2.19
C SER A 26 -4.08 -25.40 -1.11
N ALA A 27 -3.86 -24.55 -0.11
CA ALA A 27 -4.99 -23.98 0.60
C ALA A 27 -5.68 -23.09 -0.44
N ALA A 28 -6.72 -23.60 -1.09
CA ALA A 28 -7.50 -22.81 -2.04
C ALA A 28 -7.90 -21.50 -1.34
N ALA A 29 -7.45 -20.37 -1.87
CA ALA A 29 -7.85 -19.06 -1.36
C ALA A 29 -9.37 -18.97 -1.48
N LEU A 30 -10.05 -18.55 -0.40
CA LEU A 30 -11.49 -18.30 -0.45
C LEU A 30 -11.71 -17.12 -1.39
N LEU A 31 -12.52 -17.28 -2.44
CA LEU A 31 -12.89 -16.21 -3.35
C LEU A 31 -14.27 -15.69 -2.99
N LEU A 32 -14.38 -14.39 -2.69
CA LEU A 32 -15.64 -13.66 -2.57
C LEU A 32 -15.74 -12.67 -3.74
N ARG A 33 -16.89 -12.59 -4.38
CA ARG A 33 -17.17 -11.66 -5.49
C ARG A 33 -18.11 -10.55 -5.02
N VAL A 34 -17.76 -9.31 -5.33
CA VAL A 34 -18.59 -8.14 -5.07
C VAL A 34 -19.05 -7.57 -6.41
N ASP A 35 -20.36 -7.50 -6.63
CA ASP A 35 -20.97 -6.91 -7.82
C ASP A 35 -22.25 -6.16 -7.43
N GLN A 36 -22.29 -4.84 -7.66
CA GLN A 36 -23.44 -3.98 -7.36
C GLN A 36 -24.70 -4.36 -8.16
N LEU A 37 -24.56 -5.18 -9.22
CA LEU A 37 -25.67 -5.71 -10.01
C LEU A 37 -26.23 -7.04 -9.45
N GLY A 38 -25.75 -7.50 -8.30
CA GLY A 38 -26.25 -8.70 -7.61
C GLY A 38 -25.83 -10.02 -8.25
N LYS A 39 -24.81 -10.03 -9.13
CA LYS A 39 -24.28 -11.27 -9.74
C LYS A 39 -23.07 -11.87 -8.99
N GLY A 40 -22.64 -11.21 -7.92
CA GLY A 40 -21.59 -11.66 -7.00
C GLY A 40 -22.17 -12.31 -5.75
N ASP A 41 -21.29 -12.64 -4.81
CA ASP A 41 -21.66 -13.13 -3.47
C ASP A 41 -22.20 -11.98 -2.59
N TYR A 42 -21.75 -10.75 -2.84
CA TYR A 42 -22.16 -9.52 -2.14
C TYR A 42 -22.36 -8.37 -3.14
N GLU A 43 -23.21 -7.40 -2.78
CA GLU A 43 -23.38 -6.16 -3.57
C GLU A 43 -22.45 -5.04 -3.09
N LYS A 44 -22.04 -5.09 -1.82
CA LYS A 44 -21.20 -4.10 -1.15
C LYS A 44 -19.83 -4.66 -0.80
N ILE A 45 -18.83 -3.79 -0.82
CA ILE A 45 -17.46 -4.17 -0.45
C ILE A 45 -17.37 -4.44 1.05
N GLN A 46 -18.02 -3.59 1.88
CA GLN A 46 -17.96 -3.75 3.33
C GLN A 46 -18.57 -5.08 3.78
N ASP A 47 -19.70 -5.50 3.19
CA ASP A 47 -20.36 -6.76 3.54
C ASP A 47 -19.46 -7.98 3.27
N ALA A 48 -18.67 -7.96 2.19
CA ALA A 48 -17.70 -9.02 1.89
C ALA A 48 -16.53 -9.06 2.87
N ILE A 49 -16.07 -7.89 3.35
CA ILE A 49 -15.05 -7.79 4.41
C ILE A 49 -15.63 -8.29 5.74
N ASP A 50 -16.87 -7.92 6.05
CA ASP A 50 -17.55 -8.29 7.29
C ASP A 50 -17.80 -9.80 7.38
N ALA A 51 -17.98 -10.48 6.24
CA ALA A 51 -18.10 -11.93 6.15
C ALA A 51 -16.81 -12.70 6.46
N VAL A 52 -15.63 -12.08 6.38
CA VAL A 52 -14.37 -12.72 6.76
C VAL A 52 -14.35 -12.93 8.28
N PRO A 53 -14.12 -14.13 8.83
CA PRO A 53 -14.10 -14.34 10.27
C PRO A 53 -13.04 -13.49 10.98
N SER A 54 -13.31 -13.07 12.21
CA SER A 54 -12.29 -12.53 13.12
C SER A 54 -11.16 -13.55 13.35
N ASP A 55 -9.97 -13.04 13.62
CA ASP A 55 -8.71 -13.79 13.77
C ASP A 55 -8.40 -14.71 12.57
N ASN A 56 -8.79 -14.26 11.36
CA ASN A 56 -8.60 -15.02 10.14
C ASN A 56 -7.15 -15.47 9.96
N ARG A 57 -6.94 -16.71 9.48
CA ARG A 57 -5.61 -17.28 9.20
C ARG A 57 -5.47 -17.81 7.78
N LYS A 58 -6.48 -17.57 6.93
CA LYS A 58 -6.53 -18.07 5.56
C LYS A 58 -6.54 -16.90 4.60
N VAL A 59 -5.91 -17.06 3.43
CA VAL A 59 -6.00 -16.04 2.39
C VAL A 59 -7.44 -15.97 1.89
N VAL A 60 -8.05 -14.78 2.00
CA VAL A 60 -9.34 -14.47 1.40
C VAL A 60 -9.13 -13.46 0.28
N PHE A 61 -9.55 -13.81 -0.92
CA PHE A 61 -9.49 -12.96 -2.09
C PHE A 61 -10.88 -12.38 -2.36
N ILE A 62 -11.04 -11.07 -2.20
CA ILE A 62 -12.26 -10.34 -2.50
C ILE A 62 -12.05 -9.67 -3.87
N LEU A 63 -12.74 -10.20 -4.89
CA LEU A 63 -12.75 -9.63 -6.24
C LEU A 63 -13.94 -8.69 -6.38
N VAL A 64 -13.65 -7.43 -6.68
CA VAL A 64 -14.67 -6.38 -6.85
C VAL A 64 -14.83 -6.09 -8.34
N GLU A 65 -16.05 -6.20 -8.83
CA GLU A 65 -16.39 -5.87 -10.21
C GLU A 65 -16.29 -4.35 -10.47
N PRO A 66 -16.24 -3.91 -11.73
CA PRO A 66 -16.19 -2.49 -12.05
C PRO A 66 -17.45 -1.76 -11.57
N GLY A 67 -17.28 -0.59 -10.97
CA GLY A 67 -18.37 0.18 -10.37
C GLY A 67 -17.87 1.36 -9.54
N ILE A 68 -18.82 2.20 -9.12
CA ILE A 68 -18.60 3.29 -8.17
C ILE A 68 -19.27 2.89 -6.86
N TYR A 69 -18.43 2.60 -5.87
CA TYR A 69 -18.81 2.18 -4.53
C TYR A 69 -18.71 3.39 -3.60
N ASN A 70 -19.85 4.04 -3.37
CA ASN A 70 -19.96 5.11 -2.38
C ASN A 70 -20.11 4.49 -0.98
N GLU A 71 -19.00 4.00 -0.45
CA GLU A 71 -18.93 3.25 0.80
C GLU A 71 -17.76 3.74 1.64
N LYS A 72 -17.96 3.77 2.96
CA LYS A 72 -16.88 3.95 3.92
C LYS A 72 -16.36 2.58 4.31
N ILE A 73 -15.12 2.29 3.91
CA ILE A 73 -14.54 0.95 4.07
C ILE A 73 -13.68 0.89 5.32
N ALA A 74 -13.87 -0.15 6.11
CA ALA A 74 -12.99 -0.52 7.21
C ALA A 74 -12.55 -1.98 7.04
N VAL A 75 -11.24 -2.22 7.13
CA VAL A 75 -10.66 -3.55 7.30
C VAL A 75 -10.11 -3.65 8.73
N PRO A 76 -10.90 -4.15 9.69
CA PRO A 76 -10.52 -4.29 11.09
C PRO A 76 -9.21 -5.07 11.30
N ALA A 77 -8.49 -4.74 12.38
CA ALA A 77 -7.18 -5.33 12.68
C ALA A 77 -7.20 -6.85 12.86
N ASP A 78 -8.33 -7.41 13.30
CA ASP A 78 -8.58 -8.84 13.51
C ASP A 78 -8.93 -9.60 12.22
N LYS A 79 -8.92 -8.96 11.05
CA LYS A 79 -9.18 -9.61 9.75
C LYS A 79 -7.96 -9.62 8.82
N PRO A 80 -6.82 -10.24 9.21
CA PRO A 80 -5.64 -10.29 8.36
C PRO A 80 -5.82 -11.21 7.16
N PHE A 81 -4.84 -11.20 6.24
CA PHE A 81 -4.78 -12.06 5.04
C PHE A 81 -5.90 -11.83 4.00
N ILE A 82 -6.45 -10.62 3.95
CA ILE A 82 -7.39 -10.21 2.90
C ILE A 82 -6.62 -9.63 1.71
N THR A 83 -6.90 -10.13 0.51
CA THR A 83 -6.59 -9.44 -0.75
C THR A 83 -7.86 -8.83 -1.31
N LEU A 84 -7.93 -7.50 -1.41
CA LEU A 84 -9.02 -6.79 -2.06
C LEU A 84 -8.55 -6.30 -3.43
N SER A 85 -9.20 -6.78 -4.49
CA SER A 85 -8.77 -6.51 -5.87
C SER A 85 -9.94 -6.04 -6.71
N GLY A 86 -9.77 -4.91 -7.40
CA GLY A 86 -10.57 -4.60 -8.59
C GLY A 86 -10.20 -5.55 -9.74
N SER A 87 -11.07 -5.67 -10.74
CA SER A 87 -10.82 -6.49 -11.92
C SER A 87 -9.87 -5.83 -12.93
N LYS A 88 -9.81 -4.50 -12.97
CA LYS A 88 -8.92 -3.69 -13.82
C LYS A 88 -8.52 -2.38 -13.13
N PRO A 89 -7.34 -1.82 -13.43
CA PRO A 89 -7.02 -0.44 -13.03
C PRO A 89 -8.13 0.51 -13.48
N ASN A 90 -8.57 1.41 -12.60
CA ASN A 90 -9.61 2.43 -12.83
C ASN A 90 -11.05 1.91 -12.99
N GLY A 91 -11.28 0.60 -12.97
CA GLY A 91 -12.62 0.03 -13.11
C GLY A 91 -13.44 0.07 -11.82
N THR A 92 -12.77 -0.03 -10.68
CA THR A 92 -13.41 -0.08 -9.35
C THR A 92 -13.02 1.16 -8.56
N ILE A 93 -14.00 2.02 -8.27
CA ILE A 93 -13.81 3.29 -7.56
C ILE A 93 -14.52 3.22 -6.21
N ILE A 94 -13.78 3.32 -5.12
CA ILE A 94 -14.27 3.49 -3.76
C ILE A 94 -14.21 5.00 -3.46
N THR A 95 -15.35 5.61 -3.18
CA THR A 95 -15.47 7.07 -3.04
C THR A 95 -16.17 7.47 -1.76
N GLY A 96 -15.70 8.58 -1.18
CA GLY A 96 -16.34 9.27 -0.06
C GLY A 96 -16.08 10.78 -0.15
N SER A 97 -16.63 11.55 0.79
CA SER A 97 -16.49 13.02 0.82
C SER A 97 -16.47 13.57 2.25
N ASP A 98 -16.04 12.78 3.22
CA ASP A 98 -15.92 13.23 4.61
C ASP A 98 -14.69 14.15 4.78
N SER A 99 -14.73 15.08 5.72
CA SER A 99 -13.60 16.00 5.98
C SER A 99 -13.45 16.33 7.47
N GLY A 100 -12.33 16.97 7.83
CA GLY A 100 -12.10 17.47 9.18
C GLY A 100 -11.12 16.61 9.97
N ASN A 101 -11.60 15.78 10.89
CA ASN A 101 -10.74 14.90 11.68
C ASN A 101 -10.03 13.89 10.75
N ILE A 102 -8.73 13.66 10.93
CA ILE A 102 -7.93 12.77 10.06
C ILE A 102 -8.47 11.34 10.03
N PHE A 103 -8.93 10.82 11.18
CA PHE A 103 -9.40 9.45 11.30
C PHE A 103 -10.83 9.32 10.79
N GLU A 104 -11.67 10.33 11.03
CA GLU A 104 -13.06 10.32 10.60
C GLU A 104 -13.21 10.63 9.12
N SER A 105 -12.29 11.38 8.50
CA SER A 105 -12.37 11.73 7.08
C SER A 105 -11.94 10.60 6.13
N ALA A 106 -11.32 9.53 6.63
CA ALA A 106 -10.84 8.43 5.81
C ALA A 106 -11.98 7.72 5.07
N THR A 107 -11.91 7.66 3.74
CA THR A 107 -12.84 6.87 2.91
C THR A 107 -12.56 5.37 3.07
N PHE A 108 -11.29 4.98 3.16
CA PHE A 108 -10.85 3.63 3.40
C PHE A 108 -9.90 3.60 4.61
N THR A 109 -10.28 2.87 5.65
CA THR A 109 -9.45 2.58 6.82
C THR A 109 -8.96 1.12 6.80
N MET A 110 -7.66 0.90 6.65
CA MET A 110 -7.02 -0.41 6.60
C MET A 110 -6.17 -0.62 7.86
N LEU A 111 -6.64 -1.46 8.79
CA LEU A 111 -5.97 -1.74 10.06
C LEU A 111 -5.38 -3.16 10.13
N ALA A 112 -5.82 -4.07 9.25
CA ALA A 112 -5.38 -5.47 9.23
C ALA A 112 -3.94 -5.67 8.75
N SER A 113 -3.22 -6.60 9.37
CA SER A 113 -1.93 -7.05 8.85
C SER A 113 -2.09 -8.02 7.66
N ASP A 114 -1.04 -8.18 6.85
CA ASP A 114 -1.03 -9.10 5.70
C ASP A 114 -2.11 -8.81 4.65
N PHE A 115 -2.51 -7.54 4.53
CA PHE A 115 -3.48 -7.05 3.55
C PHE A 115 -2.82 -6.74 2.19
N VAL A 116 -3.52 -7.03 1.10
CA VAL A 116 -3.12 -6.64 -0.25
C VAL A 116 -4.25 -5.92 -0.99
N GLY A 117 -4.03 -4.67 -1.40
CA GLY A 117 -4.93 -3.91 -2.27
C GLY A 117 -4.44 -3.90 -3.72
N ARG A 118 -5.31 -4.16 -4.71
CA ARG A 118 -4.91 -4.20 -6.12
C ARG A 118 -5.93 -3.53 -7.03
N TYR A 119 -5.45 -2.70 -7.95
CA TYR A 119 -6.27 -2.13 -9.03
C TYR A 119 -7.54 -1.40 -8.55
N LEU A 120 -7.46 -0.77 -7.38
CA LEU A 120 -8.54 0.03 -6.81
C LEU A 120 -8.24 1.52 -7.03
N THR A 121 -9.27 2.31 -7.31
CA THR A 121 -9.24 3.75 -7.07
C THR A 121 -9.90 4.01 -5.73
N ILE A 122 -9.19 4.67 -4.83
CA ILE A 122 -9.67 5.07 -3.51
C ILE A 122 -9.60 6.58 -3.47
N GLN A 123 -10.73 7.24 -3.30
CA GLN A 123 -10.80 8.69 -3.39
C GLN A 123 -11.66 9.34 -2.30
N ASN A 124 -11.22 10.51 -1.87
CA ASN A 124 -12.05 11.44 -1.11
C ASN A 124 -12.25 12.71 -1.95
N THR A 125 -13.51 13.02 -2.27
CA THR A 125 -13.86 14.08 -3.23
C THR A 125 -14.26 15.41 -2.57
N TYR A 126 -14.06 15.57 -1.26
CA TYR A 126 -14.43 16.81 -0.56
C TYR A 126 -13.67 18.04 -1.10
N GLY A 127 -12.37 17.89 -1.40
CA GLY A 127 -11.56 18.95 -2.00
C GLY A 127 -10.81 19.83 -0.97
N PRO A 128 -10.43 21.07 -1.35
CA PRO A 128 -9.57 21.94 -0.54
C PRO A 128 -10.27 22.52 0.70
N GLY A 129 -9.47 22.99 1.66
CA GLY A 129 -9.95 23.75 2.83
C GLY A 129 -10.16 22.93 4.11
N ALA A 130 -9.97 21.62 4.05
CA ALA A 130 -10.00 20.71 5.20
C ALA A 130 -9.07 19.51 4.97
N LYS A 131 -8.83 18.72 6.01
CA LYS A 131 -8.17 17.42 5.89
C LYS A 131 -9.17 16.41 5.32
N VAL A 132 -8.74 15.64 4.33
CA VAL A 132 -9.62 14.83 3.48
C VAL A 132 -8.94 13.51 3.15
N VAL A 133 -8.87 12.59 4.11
CA VAL A 133 -8.12 11.34 3.93
C VAL A 133 -8.85 10.42 2.94
N ALA A 134 -8.14 9.93 1.91
CA ALA A 134 -8.67 8.88 1.04
C ALA A 134 -8.40 7.50 1.63
N LEU A 135 -7.16 7.27 2.06
CA LEU A 135 -6.70 5.99 2.59
C LEU A 135 -5.90 6.18 3.88
N TRP A 136 -6.29 5.45 4.93
CA TRP A 136 -5.55 5.30 6.18
C TRP A 136 -5.05 3.86 6.30
N VAL A 137 -3.75 3.68 6.57
CA VAL A 137 -3.05 2.39 6.63
C VAL A 137 -2.26 2.26 7.94
N SER A 138 -2.59 1.28 8.79
CA SER A 138 -1.87 1.00 10.06
C SER A 138 -1.45 -0.47 10.25
N GLY A 139 -1.94 -1.40 9.44
CA GLY A 139 -1.64 -2.83 9.55
C GLY A 139 -0.23 -3.19 9.04
N ASN A 140 0.44 -4.17 9.64
CA ASN A 140 1.80 -4.53 9.25
C ASN A 140 1.84 -5.48 8.04
N ARG A 141 2.89 -5.40 7.20
CA ARG A 141 3.08 -6.24 5.99
C ARG A 141 1.93 -6.07 5.00
N THR A 142 1.63 -4.82 4.66
CA THR A 142 0.55 -4.52 3.71
C THR A 142 1.11 -3.99 2.40
N ALA A 143 0.41 -4.30 1.31
CA ALA A 143 0.89 -3.92 -0.02
C ALA A 143 -0.23 -3.41 -0.92
N PHE A 144 0.09 -2.43 -1.75
CA PHE A 144 -0.82 -1.87 -2.75
C PHE A 144 -0.17 -1.93 -4.14
N PHE A 145 -0.87 -2.50 -5.11
CA PHE A 145 -0.36 -2.67 -6.48
C PHE A 145 -1.29 -2.03 -7.51
N GLY A 146 -0.77 -1.07 -8.27
CA GLY A 146 -1.54 -0.44 -9.34
C GLY A 146 -2.79 0.31 -8.87
N CYS A 147 -2.81 0.74 -7.60
CA CYS A 147 -3.92 1.49 -7.03
C CYS A 147 -3.79 2.98 -7.34
N ARG A 148 -4.93 3.69 -7.33
CA ARG A 148 -5.01 5.14 -7.36
C ARG A 148 -5.51 5.64 -6.02
N ILE A 149 -4.81 6.58 -5.41
CA ILE A 149 -5.18 7.17 -4.11
C ILE A 149 -5.28 8.68 -4.31
N LEU A 150 -6.51 9.20 -4.27
CA LEU A 150 -6.83 10.53 -4.80
C LEU A 150 -7.52 11.38 -3.73
N SER A 151 -6.95 12.53 -3.38
CA SER A 151 -7.64 13.54 -2.57
C SER A 151 -6.93 14.89 -2.71
N TYR A 152 -7.01 15.75 -1.68
CA TYR A 152 -6.38 17.06 -1.66
C TYR A 152 -5.38 17.20 -0.51
N GLN A 153 -5.82 17.53 0.71
CA GLN A 153 -4.96 17.59 1.90
C GLN A 153 -5.01 16.26 2.65
N ASP A 154 -3.86 15.77 3.10
CA ASP A 154 -3.75 14.55 3.91
C ASP A 154 -4.28 13.30 3.16
N THR A 155 -3.99 13.16 1.86
CA THR A 155 -4.58 12.10 0.99
C THR A 155 -4.34 10.67 1.50
N LEU A 156 -3.09 10.33 1.82
CA LEU A 156 -2.66 9.01 2.28
C LEU A 156 -2.05 9.14 3.69
N LEU A 157 -2.81 8.68 4.68
CA LEU A 157 -2.32 8.47 6.05
C LEU A 157 -1.62 7.12 6.12
N ASP A 158 -0.32 7.13 5.90
CA ASP A 158 0.58 5.99 5.99
C ASP A 158 1.15 5.90 7.43
N ASP A 159 0.28 5.49 8.36
CA ASP A 159 0.38 5.74 9.80
C ASP A 159 1.47 4.92 10.50
N THR A 160 1.33 3.60 10.54
CA THR A 160 2.25 2.69 11.25
C THR A 160 2.30 1.33 10.57
N GLY A 161 3.41 0.60 10.72
CA GLY A 161 3.60 -0.71 10.08
C GLY A 161 4.68 -0.69 8.99
N ARG A 162 4.77 -1.80 8.24
CA ARG A 162 5.66 -1.93 7.07
C ARG A 162 4.81 -2.09 5.83
N HIS A 163 4.88 -1.11 4.93
CA HIS A 163 4.02 -1.07 3.76
C HIS A 163 4.83 -0.99 2.46
N TYR A 164 4.22 -1.49 1.39
CA TYR A 164 4.81 -1.48 0.06
C TYR A 164 3.79 -1.01 -0.97
N TYR A 165 4.11 0.07 -1.68
CA TYR A 165 3.28 0.62 -2.75
C TYR A 165 4.04 0.42 -4.05
N ASN A 166 3.45 -0.29 -5.00
CA ASN A 166 4.07 -0.56 -6.29
C ASN A 166 3.20 -0.10 -7.45
N ASN A 167 3.81 0.70 -8.34
CA ASN A 167 3.14 1.18 -9.54
C ASN A 167 1.80 1.88 -9.25
N CYS A 168 1.70 2.54 -8.08
CA CYS A 168 0.50 3.27 -7.67
C CYS A 168 0.55 4.71 -8.18
N TYR A 169 -0.62 5.31 -8.36
CA TYR A 169 -0.79 6.74 -8.60
C TYR A 169 -1.32 7.39 -7.33
N ILE A 170 -0.66 8.42 -6.83
CA ILE A 170 -1.05 9.13 -5.61
C ILE A 170 -1.13 10.62 -5.93
N GLU A 171 -2.24 11.26 -5.58
CA GLU A 171 -2.53 12.64 -5.94
C GLU A 171 -3.06 13.45 -4.76
N GLY A 172 -2.51 14.66 -4.58
CA GLY A 172 -2.95 15.61 -3.58
C GLY A 172 -2.15 16.91 -3.60
N ALA A 173 -2.40 17.81 -2.65
CA ALA A 173 -1.85 19.16 -2.62
C ALA A 173 -1.00 19.44 -1.39
N VAL A 174 -1.52 19.17 -0.18
CA VAL A 174 -0.88 19.52 1.10
C VAL A 174 -0.66 18.24 1.91
N ASP A 175 0.60 17.95 2.22
CA ASP A 175 1.02 16.84 3.08
C ASP A 175 0.38 15.51 2.67
N PHE A 176 0.21 15.31 1.36
CA PHE A 176 -0.70 14.29 0.84
C PHE A 176 -0.19 12.86 1.01
N ILE A 177 1.06 12.67 1.46
CA ILE A 177 1.55 11.41 2.04
C ILE A 177 2.17 11.73 3.41
N PHE A 178 1.58 11.21 4.48
CA PHE A 178 1.95 11.56 5.84
C PHE A 178 1.80 10.39 6.81
N GLY A 179 2.48 10.43 7.95
CA GLY A 179 2.46 9.37 8.96
C GLY A 179 3.85 8.92 9.41
N ASN A 180 3.95 7.77 10.08
CA ASN A 180 5.19 7.27 10.68
C ASN A 180 5.46 5.79 10.37
N SER A 181 4.97 5.25 9.26
CA SER A 181 5.27 3.86 8.88
C SER A 181 6.70 3.69 8.33
N THR A 182 7.06 2.44 8.06
CA THR A 182 8.25 2.05 7.29
C THR A 182 7.80 1.65 5.89
N SER A 183 7.86 2.59 4.94
CA SER A 183 7.24 2.40 3.63
C SER A 183 8.19 2.53 2.47
N LEU A 184 8.02 1.63 1.50
CA LEU A 184 8.64 1.72 0.18
C LEU A 184 7.58 2.00 -0.88
N PHE A 185 7.72 3.13 -1.55
CA PHE A 185 6.99 3.51 -2.74
C PHE A 185 7.90 3.24 -3.94
N GLU A 186 7.59 2.23 -4.73
CA GLU A 186 8.42 1.82 -5.87
C GLU A 186 7.66 2.00 -7.18
N ARG A 187 8.28 2.71 -8.14
CA ARG A 187 7.69 3.01 -9.46
C ARG A 187 6.33 3.71 -9.36
N CYS A 188 6.07 4.44 -8.28
CA CYS A 188 4.83 5.19 -8.11
C CYS A 188 4.87 6.51 -8.88
N TYR A 189 3.69 6.98 -9.28
CA TYR A 189 3.47 8.30 -9.85
C TYR A 189 2.84 9.21 -8.81
N LEU A 190 3.55 10.27 -8.41
CA LEU A 190 3.05 11.30 -7.51
C LEU A 190 2.64 12.52 -8.33
N HIS A 191 1.37 12.91 -8.25
CA HIS A 191 0.85 14.09 -8.94
C HIS A 191 0.41 15.14 -7.92
N THR A 192 1.01 16.33 -7.96
CA THR A 192 0.59 17.40 -7.07
C THR A 192 -0.46 18.31 -7.71
N LEU A 193 -1.53 18.54 -6.94
CA LEU A 193 -2.58 19.54 -7.17
C LEU A 193 -2.27 20.86 -6.44
N SER A 194 -1.06 21.05 -5.93
CA SER A 194 -0.71 22.26 -5.17
C SER A 194 -0.90 23.53 -5.99
N GLU A 195 -1.49 24.53 -5.35
CA GLU A 195 -1.60 25.89 -5.87
C GLU A 195 -0.42 26.80 -5.48
N GLY A 196 0.63 26.23 -4.88
CA GLY A 196 1.78 26.93 -4.31
C GLY A 196 1.86 26.81 -2.78
N GLY A 197 3.08 26.83 -2.23
CA GLY A 197 3.30 26.90 -0.77
C GLY A 197 2.94 25.64 0.02
N ALA A 198 2.90 24.47 -0.61
CA ALA A 198 2.58 23.20 0.03
C ALA A 198 3.77 22.22 0.04
N SER A 199 3.58 21.06 0.67
CA SER A 199 4.55 19.97 0.72
C SER A 199 3.92 18.66 0.27
N ILE A 200 4.69 17.78 -0.37
CA ILE A 200 4.21 16.44 -0.73
C ILE A 200 4.15 15.55 0.52
N ILE A 201 5.24 15.53 1.28
CA ILE A 201 5.45 14.57 2.38
C ILE A 201 5.45 15.25 3.75
N ALA A 202 4.75 14.67 4.72
CA ALA A 202 4.83 15.04 6.13
C ALA A 202 5.10 13.83 7.02
N GLN A 203 6.36 13.36 7.04
CA GLN A 203 6.76 12.17 7.80
C GLN A 203 7.01 12.52 9.28
N ARG A 204 6.53 11.65 10.17
CA ARG A 204 6.38 11.88 11.62
C ARG A 204 7.22 10.98 12.52
N ARG A 205 8.46 10.71 12.14
CA ARG A 205 9.39 9.99 13.02
C ARG A 205 9.72 10.84 14.25
N GLU A 206 9.52 10.28 15.44
CA GLU A 206 9.58 11.01 16.71
C GLU A 206 10.93 10.83 17.45
N SER A 207 11.71 9.80 17.11
CA SER A 207 12.97 9.51 17.78
C SER A 207 14.03 8.87 16.86
N PRO A 208 15.33 8.94 17.21
CA PRO A 208 16.38 8.35 16.39
C PRO A 208 16.42 6.81 16.51
N SER A 209 15.78 6.22 17.52
CA SER A 209 15.67 4.77 17.72
C SER A 209 14.57 4.13 16.88
N GLU A 210 13.55 4.90 16.47
CA GLU A 210 12.52 4.43 15.53
C GLU A 210 13.15 4.03 14.20
N LYS A 211 12.71 2.91 13.62
CA LYS A 211 13.19 2.39 12.33
C LYS A 211 12.24 2.72 11.19
N THR A 212 11.51 3.82 11.31
CA THR A 212 10.48 4.29 10.38
C THR A 212 11.04 5.28 9.37
N GLY A 213 10.27 5.56 8.32
CA GLY A 213 10.64 6.47 7.24
C GLY A 213 10.06 6.05 5.91
N PHE A 214 10.03 6.99 4.97
CA PHE A 214 9.49 6.76 3.62
C PHE A 214 10.61 6.72 2.59
N ILE A 215 10.58 5.73 1.70
CA ILE A 215 11.52 5.59 0.60
C ILE A 215 10.73 5.64 -0.70
N PHE A 216 11.08 6.55 -1.59
CA PHE A 216 10.54 6.67 -2.94
C PHE A 216 11.62 6.25 -3.93
N GLN A 217 11.43 5.11 -4.59
CA GLN A 217 12.42 4.51 -5.48
C GLN A 217 11.87 4.39 -6.90
N GLY A 218 12.56 5.01 -7.87
CA GLY A 218 12.14 4.92 -9.27
C GLY A 218 10.80 5.61 -9.56
N CYS A 219 10.38 6.54 -8.70
CA CYS A 219 9.10 7.23 -8.82
C CYS A 219 9.16 8.36 -9.86
N LYS A 220 8.00 8.93 -10.15
CA LYS A 220 7.86 10.14 -10.97
C LYS A 220 7.02 11.18 -10.23
N ILE A 221 7.52 12.41 -10.12
CA ILE A 221 6.82 13.53 -9.47
C ILE A 221 6.50 14.61 -10.51
N THR A 222 5.22 14.96 -10.60
CA THR A 222 4.68 15.98 -11.50
C THR A 222 3.65 16.84 -10.79
N GLY A 223 3.22 17.93 -11.41
CA GLY A 223 2.15 18.76 -10.87
C GLY A 223 1.86 19.96 -11.74
N VAL A 224 1.09 20.89 -11.16
CA VAL A 224 0.64 22.12 -11.84
C VAL A 224 1.51 23.32 -11.43
N LYS A 225 1.58 23.63 -10.13
CA LYS A 225 2.41 24.72 -9.59
C LYS A 225 3.53 24.19 -8.70
N THR A 226 4.32 25.12 -8.19
CA THR A 226 5.50 24.83 -7.36
C THR A 226 5.14 24.23 -6.01
N ILE A 227 5.92 23.25 -5.57
CA ILE A 227 5.78 22.54 -4.29
C ILE A 227 7.17 22.20 -3.72
N VAL A 228 7.28 21.96 -2.41
CA VAL A 228 8.48 21.34 -1.82
C VAL A 228 8.30 19.83 -1.63
N LEU A 229 9.40 19.08 -1.61
CA LEU A 229 9.36 17.61 -1.44
C LEU A 229 8.70 17.16 -0.14
N GLY A 230 8.82 17.94 0.92
CA GLY A 230 8.18 17.62 2.19
C GLY A 230 8.56 18.60 3.28
N ARG A 231 7.93 18.42 4.43
CA ARG A 231 8.26 19.12 5.67
C ARG A 231 8.30 18.11 6.81
N PRO A 232 9.13 18.34 7.85
CA PRO A 232 9.15 17.47 9.01
C PRO A 232 7.86 17.67 9.82
N TRP A 233 7.02 16.63 9.94
CA TRP A 233 5.95 16.61 10.94
C TRP A 233 6.51 16.18 12.30
N GLY A 234 7.41 15.19 12.31
CA GLY A 234 8.13 14.74 13.51
C GLY A 234 9.57 15.28 13.54
N PRO A 235 10.18 15.42 14.73
CA PRO A 235 11.52 15.99 14.91
C PRO A 235 12.65 15.15 14.28
N TYR A 236 12.42 13.87 13.99
CA TYR A 236 13.40 12.96 13.37
C TYR A 236 12.96 12.49 11.97
N SER A 237 12.13 13.30 11.32
CA SER A 237 11.54 13.01 10.00
C SER A 237 12.56 12.43 9.02
N LYS A 238 12.21 11.30 8.38
CA LYS A 238 13.12 10.58 7.49
C LYS A 238 12.43 10.21 6.18
N VAL A 239 12.91 10.80 5.09
CA VAL A 239 12.42 10.56 3.73
C VAL A 239 13.62 10.42 2.79
N ILE A 240 13.57 9.44 1.89
CA ILE A 240 14.60 9.20 0.88
C ILE A 240 13.92 9.17 -0.49
N PHE A 241 14.41 9.99 -1.43
CA PHE A 241 14.08 9.87 -2.84
C PHE A 241 15.30 9.32 -3.58
N ALA A 242 15.17 8.14 -4.18
CA ALA A 242 16.21 7.48 -4.93
C ALA A 242 15.73 7.22 -6.37
N LEU A 243 16.59 7.54 -7.35
CA LEU A 243 16.31 7.26 -8.77
C LEU A 243 14.95 7.80 -9.25
N THR A 244 14.47 8.89 -8.63
CA THR A 244 13.13 9.43 -8.85
C THR A 244 13.20 10.63 -9.78
N TYR A 245 12.38 10.63 -10.83
CA TYR A 245 12.23 11.80 -11.69
C TYR A 245 11.40 12.87 -10.99
N MET A 246 11.90 14.11 -10.99
CA MET A 246 11.21 15.28 -10.44
C MET A 246 11.09 16.33 -11.54
N SER A 247 9.86 16.70 -11.90
CA SER A 247 9.64 17.81 -12.84
C SER A 247 9.96 19.17 -12.20
N SER A 248 9.91 20.24 -12.99
CA SER A 248 10.19 21.63 -12.57
C SER A 248 9.21 22.19 -11.53
N VAL A 249 8.22 21.41 -11.09
CA VAL A 249 7.33 21.78 -9.99
C VAL A 249 8.02 21.73 -8.63
N ILE A 250 9.12 20.98 -8.49
CA ILE A 250 9.86 20.94 -7.23
C ILE A 250 10.74 22.19 -7.12
N LEU A 251 10.56 22.94 -6.03
CA LEU A 251 11.41 24.09 -5.73
C LEU A 251 12.85 23.63 -5.44
N PRO A 252 13.87 24.38 -5.91
CA PRO A 252 15.29 24.10 -5.63
C PRO A 252 15.64 24.06 -4.14
#